data_AF-A0A093F1V3-F1
#
_entry.id   AF-A0A093F1V3-F1
#
_cell.length_a   1.000
_cell.length_b   1.000
_cell.length_c   1.000
_cell.angle_alpha   90.00
_cell.angle_beta   90.00
_cell.angle_gamma   90.00
#
_symmetry.space_group_name_H-M   'P 1'
#
loop_
_entity.id
_entity.type
_entity.pdbx_description
1 polymer ?
#
loop_
_entity_poly.entity_id
_entity_poly.type
_entity_poly.pdbx_seq_one_letter_code
_entity_poly.pdbx_strand_id
1 'polypeptide(L)'
;VVSQLETQVAKLTEALEHQTNLYQEALERNRKAEKCSETFQDQLKHLEEELLSVDLMQDGLKLEKQKYLKFLEQLNEKMKLDSLAAEVGFDMNVDAILARVEQLVKLEGDAVIENKTMAYSLRRKLKTQKEKLESKELHMKLLRQKITQLEEEKQVRTALAVERDEANLTVRKLHKMIERLQKQLNLAREMNTDLKAKLSETNELKIKTLEQNRIIEELNKSQGKLERMKEKAEKQLTSVKSELLLKEHKAAEDKEKNKNMLEGVTSEMKVLKTTLAELAKRERQLADFREVVSRMLGLNIASLALPDYEIITRLEGLIHSHQHHYFPCVCLKDVARAPEEHSQRNIQLLH
;
A
#
# COMPACT_ATOMS: atom_id res chain seq x y z
N VAL A 1 -203.41 -81.59 36.73
CA VAL A 1 -202.04 -82.06 37.10
C VAL A 1 -201.13 -82.07 35.88
N VAL A 2 -201.30 -82.95 34.89
CA VAL A 2 -200.42 -83.06 33.69
C VAL A 2 -200.20 -81.71 32.99
N SER A 3 -201.28 -81.05 32.55
CA SER A 3 -201.22 -79.73 31.89
C SER A 3 -200.53 -78.61 32.69
N GLN A 4 -200.55 -78.66 34.03
CA GLN A 4 -199.81 -77.70 34.86
C GLN A 4 -198.31 -77.95 34.84
N LEU A 5 -197.90 -79.22 34.93
CA LEU A 5 -196.48 -79.62 34.84
C LEU A 5 -195.92 -79.32 33.44
N GLU A 6 -196.69 -79.56 32.39
CA GLU A 6 -196.31 -79.19 31.01
C GLU A 6 -196.05 -77.68 30.87
N THR A 7 -196.92 -76.82 31.41
CA THR A 7 -196.67 -75.37 31.43
C THR A 7 -195.50 -74.94 32.32
N GLN A 8 -195.15 -75.72 33.35
CA GLN A 8 -193.99 -75.45 34.20
C GLN A 8 -192.68 -75.86 33.52
N VAL A 9 -192.66 -77.01 32.86
CA VAL A 9 -191.54 -77.49 32.04
C VAL A 9 -191.32 -76.51 30.88
N ALA A 10 -192.36 -76.12 30.14
CA ALA A 10 -192.24 -75.14 29.05
C ALA A 10 -191.60 -73.82 29.52
N LYS A 11 -192.05 -73.25 30.65
CA LYS A 11 -191.45 -72.03 31.22
C LYS A 11 -190.01 -72.20 31.68
N LEU A 12 -189.64 -73.37 32.22
CA LEU A 12 -188.26 -73.67 32.60
C LEU A 12 -187.37 -73.89 31.37
N THR A 13 -187.89 -74.48 30.31
CA THR A 13 -187.20 -74.61 29.02
C THR A 13 -186.99 -73.25 28.36
N GLU A 14 -188.03 -72.40 28.27
CA GLU A 14 -187.90 -71.01 27.79
C GLU A 14 -186.89 -70.20 28.62
N ALA A 15 -186.91 -70.33 29.96
CA ALA A 15 -185.96 -69.65 30.82
C ALA A 15 -184.51 -70.15 30.62
N LEU A 16 -184.32 -71.47 30.45
CA LEU A 16 -183.01 -72.06 30.18
C LEU A 16 -182.48 -71.69 28.79
N GLU A 17 -183.35 -71.64 27.78
CA GLU A 17 -183.03 -71.21 26.43
C GLU A 17 -182.66 -69.71 26.41
N HIS A 18 -183.45 -68.86 27.07
CA HIS A 18 -183.13 -67.44 27.26
C HIS A 18 -181.80 -67.25 28.01
N GLN A 19 -181.53 -68.02 29.06
CA GLN A 19 -180.27 -67.95 29.81
C GLN A 19 -179.07 -68.45 28.98
N THR A 20 -179.26 -69.46 28.15
CA THR A 20 -178.23 -69.97 27.22
C THR A 20 -177.93 -68.94 26.13
N ASN A 21 -178.96 -68.31 25.56
CA ASN A 21 -178.81 -67.23 24.57
C ASN A 21 -178.06 -66.03 25.18
N LEU A 22 -178.43 -65.58 26.39
CA LEU A 22 -177.69 -64.53 27.11
C LEU A 22 -176.23 -64.90 27.37
N TYR A 23 -175.94 -66.15 27.74
CA TYR A 23 -174.57 -66.62 27.96
C TYR A 23 -173.76 -66.64 26.66
N GLN A 24 -174.35 -67.12 25.57
CA GLN A 24 -173.72 -67.13 24.24
C GLN A 24 -173.44 -65.70 23.75
N GLU A 25 -174.38 -64.78 23.97
CA GLU A 25 -174.24 -63.34 23.71
C GLU A 25 -173.15 -62.67 24.56
N ALA A 26 -173.02 -63.05 25.83
CA ALA A 26 -171.96 -62.56 26.72
C ALA A 26 -170.58 -63.09 26.27
N LEU A 27 -170.52 -64.34 25.82
CA LEU A 27 -169.31 -65.00 25.34
C LEU A 27 -168.86 -64.45 23.97
N GLU A 28 -169.81 -64.15 23.08
CA GLU A 28 -169.61 -63.35 21.84
C GLU A 28 -169.03 -61.96 22.14
N ARG A 29 -169.61 -61.23 23.10
CA ARG A 29 -169.09 -59.91 23.53
C ARG A 29 -167.68 -60.03 24.13
N ASN A 30 -167.43 -61.05 24.95
CA ASN A 30 -166.12 -61.30 25.55
C ASN A 30 -165.05 -61.56 24.47
N ARG A 31 -165.29 -62.50 23.53
CA ARG A 31 -164.38 -62.74 22.39
C ARG A 31 -164.11 -61.51 21.53
N LYS A 32 -165.09 -60.60 21.39
CA LYS A 32 -164.90 -59.32 20.68
C LYS A 32 -164.03 -58.36 21.49
N ALA A 33 -164.25 -58.25 22.80
CA ALA A 33 -163.43 -57.46 23.71
C ALA A 33 -161.99 -57.97 23.80
N GLU A 34 -161.80 -59.30 23.84
CA GLU A 34 -160.48 -59.97 23.85
C GLU A 34 -159.69 -59.63 22.58
N LYS A 35 -160.27 -59.80 21.39
CA LYS A 35 -159.63 -59.38 20.12
C LYS A 35 -159.32 -57.89 20.04
N CYS A 36 -160.19 -57.04 20.57
CA CYS A 36 -159.92 -55.61 20.67
C CYS A 36 -158.74 -55.34 21.62
N SER A 37 -158.67 -56.06 22.75
CA SER A 37 -157.57 -55.97 23.71
C SER A 37 -156.25 -56.42 23.11
N GLU A 38 -156.21 -57.53 22.38
CA GLU A 38 -155.03 -57.99 21.62
C GLU A 38 -154.57 -56.92 20.62
N THR A 39 -155.50 -56.39 19.82
CA THR A 39 -155.19 -55.34 18.82
C THR A 39 -154.64 -54.07 19.46
N PHE A 40 -155.23 -53.60 20.57
CA PHE A 40 -154.71 -52.44 21.31
C PHE A 40 -153.37 -52.75 21.98
N GLN A 41 -153.15 -53.98 22.46
CA GLN A 41 -151.89 -54.38 23.08
C GLN A 41 -150.74 -54.42 22.04
N ASP A 42 -151.00 -54.88 20.83
CA ASP A 42 -149.99 -54.88 19.75
C ASP A 42 -149.73 -53.46 19.21
N GLN A 43 -150.76 -52.60 19.14
CA GLN A 43 -150.58 -51.18 18.85
C GLN A 43 -149.75 -50.45 19.93
N LEU A 44 -149.99 -50.76 21.21
CA LEU A 44 -149.19 -50.22 22.33
C LEU A 44 -147.73 -50.65 22.23
N LYS A 45 -147.43 -51.95 22.02
CA LYS A 45 -146.06 -52.43 21.82
C LYS A 45 -145.35 -51.72 20.67
N HIS A 46 -146.02 -51.57 19.52
CA HIS A 46 -145.43 -50.88 18.37
C HIS A 46 -145.08 -49.42 18.69
N LEU A 47 -145.98 -48.70 19.38
CA LEU A 47 -145.73 -47.32 19.81
C LEU A 47 -144.62 -47.22 20.88
N GLU A 48 -144.51 -48.21 21.77
CA GLU A 48 -143.41 -48.33 22.74
C GLU A 48 -142.06 -48.58 22.02
N GLU A 49 -142.02 -49.45 21.02
CA GLU A 49 -140.83 -49.71 20.18
C GLU A 49 -140.42 -48.48 19.35
N GLU A 50 -141.38 -47.77 18.75
CA GLU A 50 -141.12 -46.50 18.04
C GLU A 50 -140.58 -45.41 18.98
N LEU A 51 -141.17 -45.27 20.18
CA LEU A 51 -140.71 -44.30 21.19
C LEU A 51 -139.27 -44.61 21.64
N LEU A 52 -138.95 -45.87 21.94
CA LEU A 52 -137.61 -46.31 22.28
C LEU A 52 -136.60 -46.04 21.16
N SER A 53 -137.00 -46.25 19.90
CA SER A 53 -136.17 -45.95 18.73
C SER A 53 -135.88 -44.44 18.60
N VAL A 54 -136.88 -43.59 18.84
CA VAL A 54 -136.74 -42.13 18.84
C VAL A 54 -135.82 -41.66 19.98
N ASP A 55 -135.98 -42.19 21.19
CA ASP A 55 -135.14 -41.85 22.35
C ASP A 55 -133.66 -42.20 22.09
N LEU A 56 -133.38 -43.39 21.55
CA LEU A 56 -132.03 -43.82 21.18
C LEU A 56 -131.41 -42.91 20.10
N MET A 57 -132.19 -42.49 19.11
CA MET A 57 -131.75 -41.54 18.07
C MET A 57 -131.50 -40.14 18.64
N GLN A 58 -132.33 -39.69 19.60
CA GLN A 58 -132.17 -38.41 20.27
C GLN A 58 -130.91 -38.37 21.16
N ASP A 59 -130.62 -39.44 21.90
CA ASP A 59 -129.37 -39.55 22.67
C ASP A 59 -128.13 -39.66 21.76
N GLY A 60 -128.24 -40.35 20.63
CA GLY A 60 -127.19 -40.37 19.60
C GLY A 60 -126.87 -38.97 19.06
N LEU A 61 -127.90 -38.20 18.69
CA LEU A 61 -127.77 -36.81 18.22
C LEU A 61 -127.18 -35.89 19.30
N LYS A 62 -127.60 -36.07 20.56
CA LYS A 62 -127.11 -35.31 21.71
C LYS A 62 -125.63 -35.60 22.01
N LEU A 63 -125.21 -36.85 21.89
CA LEU A 63 -123.79 -37.24 22.01
C LEU A 63 -122.95 -36.61 20.89
N GLU A 64 -123.43 -36.64 19.65
CA GLU A 64 -122.71 -36.04 18.52
C GLU A 64 -122.62 -34.52 18.64
N LYS A 65 -123.70 -33.85 19.07
CA LYS A 65 -123.69 -32.42 19.40
C LYS A 65 -122.65 -32.09 20.48
N GLN A 66 -122.49 -32.92 21.52
CA GLN A 66 -121.47 -32.72 22.55
C GLN A 66 -120.04 -32.88 22.00
N LYS A 67 -119.78 -33.82 21.10
CA LYS A 67 -118.46 -33.94 20.43
C LYS A 67 -118.17 -32.71 19.58
N TYR A 68 -119.15 -32.26 18.80
CA TYR A 68 -119.01 -31.09 17.93
C TYR A 68 -118.75 -29.80 18.72
N LEU A 69 -119.47 -29.59 19.83
CA LEU A 69 -119.23 -28.46 20.74
C LEU A 69 -117.80 -28.48 21.30
N LYS A 70 -117.33 -29.62 21.83
CA LYS A 70 -115.95 -29.78 22.32
C LYS A 70 -114.89 -29.54 21.24
N PHE A 71 -115.16 -29.95 20.00
CA PHE A 71 -114.28 -29.67 18.87
C PHE A 71 -114.18 -28.16 18.58
N LEU A 72 -115.31 -27.44 18.57
CA LEU A 72 -115.31 -25.98 18.40
C LEU A 72 -114.63 -25.24 19.57
N GLU A 73 -114.82 -25.69 20.81
CA GLU A 73 -114.11 -25.16 21.99
C GLU A 73 -112.58 -25.29 21.81
N GLN A 74 -112.10 -26.47 21.44
CA GLN A 74 -110.66 -26.68 21.16
C GLN A 74 -110.16 -25.82 20.01
N LEU A 75 -110.97 -25.64 18.96
CA LEU A 75 -110.60 -24.85 17.80
C LEU A 75 -110.47 -23.36 18.15
N ASN A 76 -111.38 -22.85 19.00
CA ASN A 76 -111.32 -21.51 19.55
C ASN A 76 -110.08 -21.27 20.42
N GLU A 77 -109.73 -22.22 21.31
CA GLU A 77 -108.53 -22.14 22.15
C GLU A 77 -107.26 -22.03 21.29
N LYS A 78 -107.15 -22.85 20.23
CA LYS A 78 -105.99 -22.81 19.31
C LYS A 78 -105.95 -21.54 18.46
N MET A 79 -107.10 -20.98 18.09
CA MET A 79 -107.19 -19.74 17.31
C MET A 79 -107.16 -18.46 18.15
N LYS A 80 -107.26 -18.60 19.48
CA LYS A 80 -107.38 -17.55 20.50
C LYS A 80 -108.65 -16.71 20.32
N LEU A 81 -109.78 -17.40 20.19
CA LEU A 81 -111.12 -16.83 20.04
C LEU A 81 -112.00 -16.99 21.28
N ASP A 82 -111.46 -17.48 22.41
CA ASP A 82 -112.23 -17.89 23.59
C ASP A 82 -113.17 -16.80 24.15
N SER A 83 -112.72 -15.54 24.16
CA SER A 83 -113.56 -14.40 24.58
C SER A 83 -114.66 -14.08 23.58
N LEU A 84 -114.37 -14.19 22.28
CA LEU A 84 -115.34 -13.93 21.20
C LEU A 84 -116.41 -15.03 21.15
N ALA A 85 -116.00 -16.29 21.34
CA ALA A 85 -116.89 -17.44 21.40
C ALA A 85 -117.96 -17.32 22.50
N ALA A 86 -117.60 -16.69 23.63
CA ALA A 86 -118.52 -16.41 24.73
C ALA A 86 -119.52 -15.27 24.44
N GLU A 87 -119.20 -14.37 23.49
CA GLU A 87 -120.00 -13.18 23.17
C GLU A 87 -120.95 -13.39 21.98
N VAL A 88 -120.49 -14.05 20.91
CA VAL A 88 -121.22 -14.09 19.62
C VAL A 88 -122.12 -15.33 19.47
N GLY A 89 -122.03 -16.29 20.40
CA GLY A 89 -122.89 -17.49 20.43
C GLY A 89 -122.54 -18.53 19.36
N PHE A 90 -123.20 -19.70 19.44
CA PHE A 90 -122.85 -20.90 18.67
C PHE A 90 -122.95 -20.72 17.15
N ASP A 91 -124.01 -20.06 16.66
CA ASP A 91 -124.30 -19.98 15.22
C ASP A 91 -123.25 -19.15 14.46
N MET A 92 -122.73 -18.07 15.06
CA MET A 92 -121.70 -17.21 14.46
C MET A 92 -120.26 -17.65 14.80
N ASN A 93 -120.09 -18.59 15.75
CA ASN A 93 -118.78 -19.08 16.16
C ASN A 93 -118.01 -19.73 14.99
N VAL A 94 -118.71 -20.46 14.12
CA VAL A 94 -118.12 -21.10 12.93
C VAL A 94 -117.62 -20.05 11.93
N ASP A 95 -118.37 -18.98 11.70
CA ASP A 95 -117.95 -17.88 10.82
C ASP A 95 -116.76 -17.09 11.41
N ALA A 96 -116.73 -16.89 12.73
CA ALA A 96 -115.61 -16.26 13.42
C ALA A 96 -114.32 -17.10 13.29
N ILE A 97 -114.43 -18.43 13.44
CA ILE A 97 -113.35 -19.39 13.20
C ILE A 97 -112.86 -19.30 11.74
N LEU A 98 -113.76 -19.30 10.75
CA LEU A 98 -113.40 -19.20 9.33
C LEU A 98 -112.67 -17.89 9.00
N ALA A 99 -113.22 -16.75 9.45
CA ALA A 99 -112.59 -15.45 9.28
C ALA A 99 -111.20 -15.38 9.93
N ARG A 100 -111.03 -16.04 11.08
CA ARG A 100 -109.74 -16.13 11.78
C ARG A 100 -108.75 -17.02 11.05
N VAL A 101 -109.17 -18.13 10.46
CA VAL A 101 -108.33 -18.96 9.57
C VAL A 101 -107.84 -18.16 8.38
N GLU A 102 -108.74 -17.45 7.67
CA GLU A 102 -108.35 -16.62 6.54
C GLU A 102 -107.35 -15.51 6.94
N GLN A 103 -107.56 -14.89 8.10
CA GLN A 103 -106.64 -13.89 8.63
C GLN A 103 -105.25 -14.49 8.91
N LEU A 104 -105.19 -15.66 9.54
CA LEU A 104 -103.92 -16.35 9.84
C LEU A 104 -103.19 -16.75 8.55
N VAL A 105 -103.91 -17.25 7.54
CA VAL A 105 -103.34 -17.58 6.22
C VAL A 105 -102.78 -16.34 5.52
N LYS A 106 -103.46 -15.19 5.58
CA LYS A 106 -102.96 -13.91 5.04
C LYS A 106 -101.69 -13.45 5.78
N LEU A 107 -101.70 -13.45 7.11
CA LEU A 107 -100.55 -13.05 7.94
C LEU A 107 -99.32 -13.95 7.70
N GLU A 108 -99.50 -15.26 7.58
CA GLU A 108 -98.41 -16.20 7.26
C GLU A 108 -97.89 -15.97 5.83
N GLY A 109 -98.79 -15.71 4.87
CA GLY A 109 -98.42 -15.35 3.49
C GLY A 109 -97.56 -14.08 3.42
N ASP A 110 -97.97 -13.02 4.12
CA ASP A 110 -97.24 -11.76 4.22
C ASP A 110 -95.86 -11.95 4.89
N ALA A 111 -95.81 -12.70 6.00
CA ALA A 111 -94.56 -13.03 6.69
C ALA A 111 -93.60 -13.86 5.83
N VAL A 112 -94.11 -14.81 5.04
CA VAL A 112 -93.30 -15.59 4.07
C VAL A 112 -92.76 -14.70 2.95
N ILE A 113 -93.57 -13.75 2.44
CA ILE A 113 -93.13 -12.78 1.43
C ILE A 113 -92.05 -11.85 2.01
N GLU A 114 -92.25 -11.28 3.21
CA GLU A 114 -91.27 -10.44 3.88
C GLU A 114 -89.95 -11.19 4.08
N ASN A 115 -89.98 -12.39 4.69
CA ASN A 115 -88.81 -13.23 4.89
C ASN A 115 -88.08 -13.54 3.56
N LYS A 116 -88.81 -13.81 2.47
CA LYS A 116 -88.23 -14.04 1.14
C LYS A 116 -87.53 -12.79 0.59
N THR A 117 -88.12 -11.60 0.75
CA THR A 117 -87.48 -10.34 0.34
C THR A 117 -86.25 -10.00 1.20
N MET A 118 -86.34 -10.22 2.52
CA MET A 118 -85.23 -10.03 3.45
C MET A 118 -84.07 -10.96 3.12
N ALA A 119 -84.31 -12.26 2.93
CA ALA A 119 -83.32 -13.25 2.53
C ALA A 119 -82.65 -12.90 1.19
N TYR A 120 -83.42 -12.43 0.20
CA TYR A 120 -82.86 -11.95 -1.06
C TYR A 120 -81.96 -10.71 -0.86
N SER A 121 -82.39 -9.75 -0.03
CA SER A 121 -81.61 -8.55 0.30
C SER A 121 -80.30 -8.88 1.01
N LEU A 122 -80.32 -9.85 1.95
CA LEU A 122 -79.16 -10.33 2.68
C LEU A 122 -78.20 -11.09 1.75
N ARG A 123 -78.72 -11.95 0.86
CA ARG A 123 -77.92 -12.65 -0.16
C ARG A 123 -77.23 -11.67 -1.11
N ARG A 124 -77.89 -10.57 -1.51
CA ARG A 124 -77.29 -9.50 -2.31
C ARG A 124 -76.19 -8.77 -1.53
N LYS A 125 -76.45 -8.37 -0.28
CA LYS A 125 -75.46 -7.73 0.61
C LYS A 125 -74.22 -8.63 0.81
N LEU A 126 -74.43 -9.92 1.06
CA LEU A 126 -73.37 -10.94 1.21
C LEU A 126 -72.50 -11.03 -0.04
N LYS A 127 -73.11 -11.11 -1.24
CA LYS A 127 -72.38 -11.13 -2.52
C LYS A 127 -71.48 -9.90 -2.68
N THR A 128 -72.02 -8.70 -2.48
CA THR A 128 -71.25 -7.45 -2.58
C THR A 128 -70.14 -7.34 -1.54
N GLN A 129 -70.34 -7.84 -0.32
CA GLN A 129 -69.25 -7.86 0.69
C GLN A 129 -68.16 -8.88 0.32
N LYS A 130 -68.53 -10.03 -0.25
CA LYS A 130 -67.57 -11.03 -0.74
C LYS A 130 -66.71 -10.47 -1.87
N GLU A 131 -67.32 -9.84 -2.87
CA GLU A 131 -66.61 -9.18 -3.99
C GLU A 131 -65.65 -8.08 -3.49
N LYS A 132 -66.08 -7.27 -2.50
CA LYS A 132 -65.21 -6.27 -1.85
C LYS A 132 -64.05 -6.88 -1.08
N LEU A 133 -64.26 -8.03 -0.43
CA LEU A 133 -63.20 -8.75 0.29
C LEU A 133 -62.18 -9.33 -0.71
N GLU A 134 -62.64 -10.01 -1.76
CA GLU A 134 -61.80 -10.57 -2.83
C GLU A 134 -60.96 -9.48 -3.53
N SER A 135 -61.54 -8.29 -3.75
CA SER A 135 -60.82 -7.12 -4.27
C SER A 135 -59.72 -6.61 -3.32
N LYS A 136 -60.00 -6.52 -2.01
CA LYS A 136 -59.00 -6.13 -1.00
C LYS A 136 -57.90 -7.17 -0.83
N GLU A 137 -58.24 -8.46 -0.87
CA GLU A 137 -57.32 -9.59 -0.84
C GLU A 137 -56.31 -9.51 -2.00
N LEU A 138 -56.78 -9.20 -3.22
CA LEU A 138 -55.92 -8.98 -4.39
C LEU A 138 -55.00 -7.77 -4.19
N HIS A 139 -55.52 -6.64 -3.70
CA HIS A 139 -54.72 -5.45 -3.43
C HIS A 139 -53.65 -5.69 -2.36
N MET A 140 -53.96 -6.42 -1.29
CA MET A 140 -52.98 -6.82 -0.27
C MET A 140 -51.88 -7.73 -0.84
N LYS A 141 -52.21 -8.66 -1.74
CA LYS A 141 -51.22 -9.50 -2.43
C LYS A 141 -50.26 -8.67 -3.28
N LEU A 142 -50.79 -7.71 -4.05
CA LEU A 142 -49.99 -6.78 -4.86
C LEU A 142 -49.08 -5.90 -3.99
N LEU A 143 -49.59 -5.35 -2.88
CA LEU A 143 -48.79 -4.56 -1.94
C LEU A 143 -47.67 -5.38 -1.29
N ARG A 144 -47.94 -6.63 -0.88
CA ARG A 144 -46.91 -7.54 -0.35
C ARG A 144 -45.82 -7.82 -1.38
N GLN A 145 -46.19 -8.13 -2.63
CA GLN A 145 -45.23 -8.31 -3.72
C GLN A 145 -44.38 -7.04 -3.95
N LYS A 146 -44.99 -5.86 -3.91
CA LYS A 146 -44.24 -4.60 -4.09
C LYS A 146 -43.30 -4.30 -2.91
N ILE A 147 -43.67 -4.65 -1.69
CA ILE A 147 -42.78 -4.54 -0.52
C ILE A 147 -41.56 -5.45 -0.70
N THR A 148 -41.76 -6.74 -1.04
CA THR A 148 -40.65 -7.68 -1.27
C THR A 148 -39.70 -7.17 -2.37
N GLN A 149 -40.23 -6.69 -3.50
CA GLN A 149 -39.42 -6.10 -4.56
C GLN A 149 -38.60 -4.88 -4.08
N LEU A 150 -39.20 -3.99 -3.27
CA LEU A 150 -38.51 -2.82 -2.73
C LEU A 150 -37.44 -3.19 -1.68
N GLU A 151 -37.65 -4.28 -0.93
CA GLU A 151 -36.66 -4.83 0.00
C GLU A 151 -35.47 -5.45 -0.74
N GLU A 152 -35.71 -6.22 -1.81
CA GLU A 152 -34.69 -6.73 -2.73
C GLU A 152 -33.89 -5.58 -3.40
N GLU A 153 -34.58 -4.60 -4.00
CA GLU A 153 -33.95 -3.40 -4.58
C GLU A 153 -33.07 -2.66 -3.55
N LYS A 154 -33.52 -2.56 -2.30
CA LYS A 154 -32.77 -1.91 -1.21
C LYS A 154 -31.53 -2.72 -0.83
N GLN A 155 -31.61 -4.05 -0.75
CA GLN A 155 -30.47 -4.91 -0.47
C GLN A 155 -29.41 -4.77 -1.58
N VAL A 156 -29.81 -4.85 -2.86
CA VAL A 156 -28.92 -4.66 -4.01
C VAL A 156 -28.26 -3.27 -4.00
N ARG A 157 -29.03 -2.20 -3.77
CA ARG A 157 -28.47 -0.83 -3.66
C ARG A 157 -27.47 -0.68 -2.51
N THR A 158 -27.70 -1.38 -1.39
CA THR A 158 -26.78 -1.39 -0.24
C THR A 158 -25.47 -2.09 -0.59
N ALA A 159 -25.54 -3.28 -1.22
CA ALA A 159 -24.36 -4.02 -1.67
C ALA A 159 -23.51 -3.21 -2.66
N LEU A 160 -24.14 -2.63 -3.69
CA LEU A 160 -23.46 -1.76 -4.66
C LEU A 160 -22.83 -0.50 -4.04
N ALA A 161 -23.36 -0.01 -2.91
CA ALA A 161 -22.75 1.10 -2.19
C ALA A 161 -21.46 0.66 -1.48
N VAL A 162 -21.46 -0.52 -0.84
CA VAL A 162 -20.27 -1.10 -0.20
C VAL A 162 -19.17 -1.39 -1.24
N GLU A 163 -19.51 -2.05 -2.36
CA GLU A 163 -18.56 -2.31 -3.46
C GLU A 163 -17.95 -1.01 -4.01
N ARG A 164 -18.76 0.05 -4.17
CA ARG A 164 -18.27 1.38 -4.60
C ARG A 164 -17.28 1.96 -3.58
N ASP A 165 -17.57 1.87 -2.30
CA ASP A 165 -16.72 2.43 -1.25
C ASP A 165 -15.40 1.65 -1.10
N GLU A 166 -15.43 0.32 -1.28
CA GLU A 166 -14.25 -0.52 -1.39
C GLU A 166 -13.40 -0.15 -2.62
N ALA A 167 -14.02 0.00 -3.79
CA ALA A 167 -13.35 0.44 -5.01
C ALA A 167 -12.75 1.85 -4.88
N ASN A 168 -13.45 2.79 -4.26
CA ASN A 168 -12.93 4.12 -3.93
C ASN A 168 -11.71 4.03 -2.99
N LEU A 169 -11.71 3.09 -2.05
CA LEU A 169 -10.63 2.89 -1.09
C LEU A 169 -9.41 2.23 -1.75
N THR A 170 -9.57 1.30 -2.69
CA THR A 170 -8.47 0.76 -3.49
C THR A 170 -7.88 1.82 -4.42
N VAL A 171 -8.71 2.63 -5.10
CA VAL A 171 -8.26 3.77 -5.93
C VAL A 171 -7.45 4.77 -5.10
N ARG A 172 -7.87 5.11 -3.87
CA ARG A 172 -7.10 5.98 -2.96
C ARG A 172 -5.77 5.36 -2.53
N LYS A 173 -5.71 4.04 -2.30
CA LYS A 173 -4.45 3.32 -2.00
C LYS A 173 -3.49 3.34 -3.19
N LEU A 174 -3.99 3.11 -4.40
CA LEU A 174 -3.20 3.13 -5.63
C LEU A 174 -2.63 4.53 -5.93
N HIS A 175 -3.43 5.60 -5.79
CA HIS A 175 -2.93 6.97 -5.93
C HIS A 175 -1.76 7.27 -4.97
N LYS A 176 -1.88 6.89 -3.69
CA LYS A 176 -0.78 7.06 -2.71
C LYS A 176 0.47 6.24 -3.08
N MET A 177 0.32 5.11 -3.77
CA MET A 177 1.46 4.34 -4.27
C MET A 177 2.11 5.03 -5.48
N ILE A 178 1.30 5.53 -6.42
CA ILE A 178 1.76 6.30 -7.59
C ILE A 178 2.56 7.54 -7.12
N GLU A 179 2.05 8.32 -6.16
CA GLU A 179 2.77 9.47 -5.59
C GLU A 179 4.13 9.09 -5.00
N ARG A 180 4.23 7.95 -4.31
CA ARG A 180 5.49 7.46 -3.74
C ARG A 180 6.49 7.04 -4.83
N LEU A 181 6.03 6.26 -5.80
CA LEU A 181 6.85 5.81 -6.93
C LEU A 181 7.32 7.01 -7.78
N GLN A 182 6.47 8.02 -7.96
CA GLN A 182 6.82 9.22 -8.72
C GLN A 182 7.84 10.11 -7.98
N LYS A 183 7.78 10.18 -6.64
CA LYS A 183 8.85 10.80 -5.83
C LYS A 183 10.17 10.04 -5.96
N GLN A 184 10.15 8.70 -5.86
CA GLN A 184 11.35 7.87 -6.06
C GLN A 184 11.94 8.02 -7.46
N LEU A 185 11.10 8.07 -8.50
CA LEU A 185 11.52 8.29 -9.88
C LEU A 185 12.18 9.66 -10.09
N ASN A 186 11.67 10.71 -9.45
CA ASN A 186 12.27 12.05 -9.53
C ASN A 186 13.64 12.09 -8.83
N LEU A 187 13.76 11.54 -7.62
CA LEU A 187 15.05 11.41 -6.93
C LEU A 187 16.08 10.61 -7.75
N ALA A 188 15.66 9.51 -8.37
CA ALA A 188 16.52 8.72 -9.25
C ALA A 188 16.97 9.49 -10.51
N ARG A 189 16.10 10.35 -11.07
CA ARG A 189 16.45 11.26 -12.18
C ARG A 189 17.44 12.33 -11.75
N GLU A 190 17.23 12.96 -10.60
CA GLU A 190 18.12 13.97 -10.01
C GLU A 190 19.52 13.39 -9.76
N MET A 191 19.60 12.20 -9.14
CA MET A 191 20.85 11.46 -8.97
C MET A 191 21.51 11.11 -10.32
N ASN A 192 20.74 10.73 -11.34
CA ASN A 192 21.28 10.45 -12.66
C ASN A 192 21.87 11.70 -13.34
N THR A 193 21.26 12.87 -13.14
CA THR A 193 21.78 14.16 -13.65
C THR A 193 23.03 14.60 -12.90
N ASP A 194 23.09 14.44 -11.57
CA ASP A 194 24.29 14.72 -10.76
C ASP A 194 25.47 13.83 -11.15
N LEU A 195 25.24 12.52 -11.30
CA LEU A 195 26.27 11.59 -11.76
C LEU A 195 26.77 11.90 -13.19
N LYS A 196 25.89 12.37 -14.09
CA LYS A 196 26.29 12.84 -15.43
C LYS A 196 27.15 14.10 -15.37
N ALA A 197 26.82 15.06 -14.50
CA ALA A 197 27.63 16.26 -14.29
C ALA A 197 29.03 15.89 -13.77
N LYS A 198 29.11 15.09 -12.70
CA LYS A 198 30.37 14.58 -12.13
C LYS A 198 31.20 13.79 -13.14
N LEU A 199 30.56 13.01 -14.02
CA LEU A 199 31.25 12.31 -15.11
C LEU A 199 31.85 13.30 -16.13
N SER A 200 31.14 14.37 -16.46
CA SER A 200 31.65 15.45 -17.33
C SER A 200 32.85 16.17 -16.69
N GLU A 201 32.74 16.57 -15.42
CA GLU A 201 33.83 17.19 -14.66
C GLU A 201 35.06 16.27 -14.58
N THR A 202 34.85 14.97 -14.34
CA THR A 202 35.93 13.96 -14.32
C THR A 202 36.60 13.83 -15.68
N ASN A 203 35.84 13.89 -16.79
CA ASN A 203 36.38 13.88 -18.13
C ASN A 203 37.20 15.15 -18.44
N GLU A 204 36.74 16.34 -18.03
CA GLU A 204 37.53 17.56 -18.15
C GLU A 204 38.83 17.52 -17.36
N LEU A 205 38.79 17.03 -16.11
CA LEU A 205 39.98 16.83 -15.29
C LEU A 205 40.95 15.84 -15.96
N LYS A 206 40.44 14.72 -16.50
CA LYS A 206 41.25 13.75 -17.25
C LYS A 206 41.92 14.38 -18.47
N ILE A 207 41.22 15.23 -19.23
CA ILE A 207 41.80 15.99 -20.35
C ILE A 207 42.92 16.92 -19.87
N LYS A 208 42.69 17.68 -18.79
CA LYS A 208 43.69 18.57 -18.18
C LYS A 208 44.93 17.79 -17.70
N THR A 209 44.76 16.63 -17.07
CA THR A 209 45.87 15.75 -16.64
C THR A 209 46.65 15.19 -17.83
N LEU A 210 45.98 14.81 -18.92
CA LEU A 210 46.67 14.35 -20.14
C LEU A 210 47.51 15.46 -20.78
N GLU A 211 47.00 16.69 -20.83
CA GLU A 211 47.75 17.84 -21.35
C GLU A 211 48.92 18.23 -20.43
N GLN A 212 48.73 18.19 -19.11
CA GLN A 212 49.83 18.37 -18.14
C GLN A 212 50.91 17.30 -18.31
N ASN A 213 50.54 16.02 -18.48
CA ASN A 213 51.51 14.95 -18.74
C ASN A 213 52.28 15.18 -20.05
N ARG A 214 51.61 15.66 -21.11
CA ARG A 214 52.26 16.05 -22.36
C ARG A 214 53.28 17.17 -22.16
N ILE A 215 52.92 18.22 -21.43
CA ILE A 215 53.83 19.33 -21.09
C ILE A 215 55.02 18.81 -20.27
N ILE A 216 54.79 17.92 -19.31
CA ILE A 216 55.86 17.27 -18.51
C ILE A 216 56.79 16.44 -19.42
N GLU A 217 56.26 15.68 -20.39
CA GLU A 217 57.09 14.99 -21.37
C GLU A 217 57.93 15.94 -22.24
N GLU A 218 57.35 17.04 -22.70
CA GLU A 218 58.04 18.05 -23.51
C GLU A 218 59.12 18.76 -22.69
N LEU A 219 58.84 19.10 -21.42
CA LEU A 219 59.82 19.63 -20.46
C LEU A 219 60.94 18.62 -20.19
N ASN A 220 60.63 17.34 -19.92
CA ASN A 220 61.63 16.28 -19.73
C ASN A 220 62.52 16.10 -20.97
N LYS A 221 61.94 16.13 -22.19
CA LYS A 221 62.69 16.11 -23.45
C LYS A 221 63.60 17.34 -23.58
N SER A 222 63.18 18.51 -23.10
CA SER A 222 63.98 19.74 -23.09
C SER A 222 65.11 19.70 -22.05
N GLN A 223 64.83 19.23 -20.83
CA GLN A 223 65.81 19.04 -19.77
C GLN A 223 66.87 18.03 -20.20
N GLY A 224 66.48 16.89 -20.78
CA GLY A 224 67.44 15.90 -21.30
C GLY A 224 68.31 16.42 -22.45
N LYS A 225 67.88 17.44 -23.21
CA LYS A 225 68.76 18.18 -24.15
C LYS A 225 69.71 19.11 -23.40
N LEU A 226 69.21 19.85 -22.41
CA LEU A 226 70.01 20.77 -21.59
C LEU A 226 71.09 20.05 -20.78
N GLU A 227 70.77 18.90 -20.18
CA GLU A 227 71.71 18.01 -19.46
C GLU A 227 72.86 17.58 -20.38
N ARG A 228 72.56 17.14 -21.62
CA ARG A 228 73.59 16.78 -22.62
C ARG A 228 74.43 17.99 -23.06
N MET A 229 73.86 19.19 -23.10
CA MET A 229 74.62 20.41 -23.41
C MET A 229 75.53 20.80 -22.25
N LYS A 230 75.03 20.70 -21.00
CA LYS A 230 75.79 20.87 -19.77
C LYS A 230 76.96 19.88 -19.69
N GLU A 231 76.72 18.57 -19.89
CA GLU A 231 77.79 17.57 -19.92
C GLU A 231 78.88 17.88 -20.96
N LYS A 232 78.47 18.35 -22.15
CA LYS A 232 79.42 18.76 -23.20
C LYS A 232 80.24 19.98 -22.77
N ALA A 233 79.60 20.98 -22.17
CA ALA A 233 80.26 22.17 -21.65
C ALA A 233 81.18 21.83 -20.47
N GLU A 234 80.79 20.93 -19.58
CA GLU A 234 81.61 20.43 -18.47
C GLU A 234 82.84 19.66 -18.99
N LYS A 235 82.67 18.79 -20.01
CA LYS A 235 83.79 18.09 -20.68
C LYS A 235 84.74 19.06 -21.40
N GLN A 236 84.22 20.11 -22.02
CA GLN A 236 85.05 21.18 -22.60
C GLN A 236 85.79 21.97 -21.51
N LEU A 237 85.11 22.32 -20.41
CA LEU A 237 85.68 23.05 -19.30
C LEU A 237 86.78 22.26 -18.59
N THR A 238 86.62 20.94 -18.41
CA THR A 238 87.68 20.09 -17.84
C THR A 238 88.87 19.94 -18.79
N SER A 239 88.66 19.86 -20.11
CA SER A 239 89.74 19.91 -21.11
C SER A 239 90.50 21.22 -21.07
N VAL A 240 89.80 22.36 -21.13
CA VAL A 240 90.43 23.69 -21.05
C VAL A 240 91.14 23.90 -19.72
N LYS A 241 90.60 23.37 -18.62
CA LYS A 241 91.26 23.41 -17.30
C LYS A 241 92.53 22.55 -17.26
N SER A 242 92.55 21.38 -17.89
CA SER A 242 93.76 20.55 -17.95
C SER A 242 94.83 21.15 -18.86
N GLU A 243 94.44 21.74 -19.99
CA GLU A 243 95.32 22.54 -20.86
C GLU A 243 95.90 23.76 -20.13
N LEU A 244 95.09 24.45 -19.32
CA LEU A 244 95.54 25.56 -18.48
C LEU A 244 96.56 25.09 -17.44
N LEU A 245 96.28 24.00 -16.72
CA LEU A 245 97.22 23.41 -15.74
C LEU A 245 98.53 22.96 -16.38
N LEU A 246 98.49 22.39 -17.60
CA LEU A 246 99.70 22.05 -18.35
C LEU A 246 100.51 23.30 -18.75
N LYS A 247 99.85 24.38 -19.17
CA LYS A 247 100.50 25.66 -19.45
C LYS A 247 101.07 26.32 -18.19
N GLU A 248 100.36 26.25 -17.07
CA GLU A 248 100.79 26.76 -15.77
C GLU A 248 102.01 25.99 -15.25
N HIS A 249 101.98 24.65 -15.28
CA HIS A 249 103.13 23.82 -14.94
C HIS A 249 104.32 24.11 -15.84
N LYS A 250 104.13 24.23 -17.15
CA LYS A 250 105.21 24.56 -18.09
C LYS A 250 105.78 25.95 -17.83
N ALA A 251 104.93 26.95 -17.55
CA ALA A 251 105.37 28.29 -17.19
C ALA A 251 106.13 28.32 -15.84
N ALA A 252 105.74 27.48 -14.88
CA ALA A 252 106.45 27.32 -13.62
C ALA A 252 107.82 26.63 -13.81
N GLU A 253 107.89 25.60 -14.65
CA GLU A 253 109.13 24.90 -15.01
C GLU A 253 110.10 25.82 -15.76
N ASP A 254 109.61 26.59 -16.74
CA ASP A 254 110.41 27.56 -17.49
C ASP A 254 110.84 28.74 -16.60
N LYS A 255 110.02 29.15 -15.63
CA LYS A 255 110.40 30.12 -14.58
C LYS A 255 111.52 29.58 -13.68
N GLU A 256 111.46 28.32 -13.27
CA GLU A 256 112.49 27.72 -12.41
C GLU A 256 113.80 27.48 -13.19
N LYS A 257 113.74 27.09 -14.47
CA LYS A 257 114.91 27.06 -15.37
C LYS A 257 115.57 28.44 -15.49
N ASN A 258 114.77 29.49 -15.73
CA ASN A 258 115.27 30.86 -15.81
C ASN A 258 115.87 31.35 -14.49
N LYS A 259 115.28 30.97 -13.35
CA LYS A 259 115.82 31.24 -12.01
C LYS A 259 117.16 30.52 -11.79
N ASN A 260 117.27 29.24 -12.15
CA ASN A 260 118.51 28.48 -12.03
C ASN A 260 119.62 29.03 -12.93
N MET A 261 119.29 29.45 -14.16
CA MET A 261 120.23 30.19 -15.03
C MET A 261 120.67 31.51 -14.40
N LEU A 262 119.74 32.27 -13.81
CA LEU A 262 120.05 33.54 -13.14
C LEU A 262 120.94 33.32 -11.90
N GLU A 263 120.70 32.28 -11.11
CA GLU A 263 121.57 31.90 -9.98
C GLU A 263 122.97 31.50 -10.46
N GLY A 264 123.07 30.74 -11.56
CA GLY A 264 124.33 30.42 -12.23
C GLY A 264 125.12 31.67 -12.61
N VAL A 265 124.53 32.57 -13.40
CA VAL A 265 125.13 33.86 -13.79
C VAL A 265 125.47 34.73 -12.56
N THR A 266 124.64 34.72 -11.53
CA THR A 266 124.90 35.45 -10.28
C THR A 266 126.09 34.87 -9.51
N SER A 267 126.31 33.55 -9.60
CA SER A 267 127.47 32.89 -8.99
C SER A 267 128.78 33.20 -9.74
N GLU A 268 128.76 33.17 -11.08
CA GLU A 268 129.89 33.57 -11.92
C GLU A 268 130.25 35.05 -11.70
N MET A 269 129.24 35.93 -11.63
CA MET A 269 129.40 37.35 -11.30
C MET A 269 130.05 37.57 -9.93
N LYS A 270 129.73 36.74 -8.92
CA LYS A 270 130.42 36.78 -7.61
C LYS A 270 131.89 36.38 -7.72
N VAL A 271 132.20 35.31 -8.46
CA VAL A 271 133.58 34.83 -8.68
C VAL A 271 134.42 35.88 -9.41
N LEU A 272 133.91 36.44 -10.51
CA LEU A 272 134.53 37.56 -11.24
C LEU A 272 134.77 38.79 -10.35
N LYS A 273 133.84 39.11 -9.46
CA LYS A 273 133.99 40.22 -8.51
C LYS A 273 135.09 39.96 -7.48
N THR A 274 135.27 38.72 -7.03
CA THR A 274 136.39 38.35 -6.14
C THR A 274 137.75 38.37 -6.83
N THR A 275 137.88 37.84 -8.05
CA THR A 275 139.16 37.86 -8.78
C THR A 275 139.58 39.28 -9.16
N LEU A 276 138.63 40.15 -9.53
CA LEU A 276 138.88 41.57 -9.77
C LEU A 276 139.43 42.27 -8.51
N ALA A 277 138.88 41.96 -7.33
CA ALA A 277 139.33 42.53 -6.06
C ALA A 277 140.76 42.09 -5.69
N GLU A 278 141.14 40.85 -6.00
CA GLU A 278 142.51 40.37 -5.81
C GLU A 278 143.52 41.02 -6.77
N LEU A 279 143.14 41.22 -8.03
CA LEU A 279 143.96 41.94 -9.02
C LEU A 279 144.19 43.40 -8.58
N ALA A 280 143.13 44.11 -8.20
CA ALA A 280 143.21 45.49 -7.70
C ALA A 280 144.05 45.61 -6.41
N LYS A 281 144.15 44.53 -5.61
CA LYS A 281 145.03 44.48 -4.44
C LYS A 281 146.50 44.29 -4.83
N ARG A 282 146.80 43.42 -5.81
CA ARG A 282 148.17 43.25 -6.35
C ARG A 282 148.68 44.51 -7.05
N GLU A 283 147.84 45.16 -7.85
CA GLU A 283 148.16 46.40 -8.54
C GLU A 283 148.60 47.49 -7.55
N ARG A 284 147.86 47.65 -6.44
CA ARG A 284 148.18 48.62 -5.39
C ARG A 284 149.53 48.33 -4.73
N GLN A 285 149.82 47.06 -4.39
CA GLN A 285 151.12 46.66 -3.84
C GLN A 285 152.29 46.92 -4.79
N LEU A 286 152.09 46.74 -6.11
CA LEU A 286 153.09 47.07 -7.13
C LEU A 286 153.30 48.59 -7.26
N ALA A 287 152.22 49.37 -7.20
CA ALA A 287 152.31 50.84 -7.20
C ALA A 287 153.04 51.37 -5.96
N ASP A 288 152.68 50.89 -4.76
CA ASP A 288 153.32 51.25 -3.49
C ASP A 288 154.83 50.94 -3.51
N PHE A 289 155.21 49.77 -4.04
CA PHE A 289 156.62 49.38 -4.21
C PHE A 289 157.37 50.31 -5.20
N ARG A 290 156.77 50.61 -6.36
CA ARG A 290 157.33 51.54 -7.36
C ARG A 290 157.57 52.93 -6.76
N GLU A 291 156.64 53.41 -5.93
CA GLU A 291 156.77 54.71 -5.26
C GLU A 291 157.93 54.73 -4.26
N VAL A 292 158.07 53.69 -3.43
CA VAL A 292 159.18 53.57 -2.47
C VAL A 292 160.53 53.54 -3.17
N VAL A 293 160.70 52.73 -4.23
CA VAL A 293 161.96 52.64 -4.98
C VAL A 293 162.29 53.98 -5.67
N SER A 294 161.29 54.63 -6.27
CA SER A 294 161.47 55.96 -6.89
C SER A 294 161.93 57.01 -5.87
N ARG A 295 161.37 56.96 -4.66
CA ARG A 295 161.73 57.84 -3.54
C ARG A 295 163.16 57.60 -3.04
N MET A 296 163.60 56.35 -2.93
CA MET A 296 164.97 56.00 -2.52
C MET A 296 166.03 56.39 -3.55
N LEU A 297 165.69 56.40 -4.84
CA LEU A 297 166.60 56.78 -5.94
C LEU A 297 166.64 58.30 -6.20
N GLY A 298 165.93 59.11 -5.39
CA GLY A 298 165.83 60.56 -5.59
C GLY A 298 165.22 60.96 -6.93
N LEU A 299 164.38 60.10 -7.53
CA LEU A 299 163.66 60.39 -8.76
C LEU A 299 162.42 61.24 -8.41
N ASN A 300 162.05 62.19 -9.28
CA ASN A 300 160.96 63.11 -8.98
C ASN A 300 159.60 62.42 -9.18
N ILE A 301 158.97 62.04 -8.07
CA ILE A 301 157.70 61.30 -7.99
C ILE A 301 156.51 62.12 -8.54
N ALA A 302 156.67 63.42 -8.78
CA ALA A 302 155.61 64.29 -9.29
C ALA A 302 155.22 64.04 -10.76
N SER A 303 155.88 63.13 -11.49
CA SER A 303 155.46 62.69 -12.83
C SER A 303 154.80 61.30 -12.79
N LEU A 304 153.58 61.20 -13.30
CA LEU A 304 152.73 59.99 -13.23
C LEU A 304 153.18 58.86 -14.19
N ALA A 305 154.31 59.02 -14.87
CA ALA A 305 154.82 58.10 -15.86
C ALA A 305 156.35 58.05 -15.82
N LEU A 306 156.90 57.75 -14.63
CA LEU A 306 158.31 57.44 -14.44
C LEU A 306 158.61 56.10 -15.15
N PRO A 307 159.36 56.09 -16.28
CA PRO A 307 159.60 54.86 -17.03
C PRO A 307 160.50 53.92 -16.22
N ASP A 308 160.22 52.62 -16.22
CA ASP A 308 161.01 51.66 -15.41
C ASP A 308 162.50 51.68 -15.75
N TYR A 309 162.85 52.04 -17.00
CA TYR A 309 164.26 52.18 -17.39
C TYR A 309 164.98 53.30 -16.63
N GLU A 310 164.34 54.40 -16.21
CA GLU A 310 165.02 55.45 -15.43
C GLU A 310 165.37 55.00 -14.00
N ILE A 311 164.47 54.22 -13.39
CA ILE A 311 164.69 53.54 -12.11
C ILE A 311 165.86 52.56 -12.26
N ILE A 312 165.88 51.77 -13.33
CA ILE A 312 166.95 50.81 -13.64
C ILE A 312 168.29 51.55 -13.88
N THR A 313 168.34 52.59 -14.72
CA THR A 313 169.60 53.29 -15.04
C THR A 313 170.21 53.98 -13.81
N ARG A 314 169.41 54.49 -12.86
CA ARG A 314 169.94 55.00 -11.59
C ARG A 314 170.43 53.90 -10.65
N LEU A 315 169.74 52.76 -10.58
CA LEU A 315 170.23 51.58 -9.86
C LEU A 315 171.56 51.09 -10.46
N GLU A 316 171.66 50.99 -11.78
CA GLU A 316 172.89 50.62 -12.49
C GLU A 316 174.03 51.62 -12.24
N GLY A 317 173.75 52.93 -12.21
CA GLY A 317 174.73 53.95 -11.85
C GLY A 317 175.24 53.84 -10.40
N LEU A 318 174.37 53.53 -9.45
CA LEU A 318 174.75 53.21 -8.06
C LEU A 318 175.60 51.93 -7.99
N ILE A 319 175.21 50.87 -8.70
CA ILE A 319 175.92 49.58 -8.76
C ILE A 319 177.33 49.73 -9.34
N HIS A 320 177.54 50.59 -10.34
CA HIS A 320 178.88 50.85 -10.89
C HIS A 320 179.79 51.66 -9.95
N SER A 321 179.23 52.38 -8.97
CA SER A 321 180.01 53.19 -8.02
C SER A 321 180.60 52.40 -6.84
N HIS A 322 180.25 51.12 -6.69
CA HIS A 322 180.75 50.22 -5.63
C HIS A 322 181.34 48.93 -6.21
N GLN A 323 182.50 49.05 -6.86
CA GLN A 323 183.42 47.91 -6.97
C GLN A 323 184.10 47.62 -5.62
N HIS A 324 184.44 46.35 -5.39
CA HIS A 324 185.17 45.78 -4.24
C HIS A 324 184.39 45.58 -2.93
N HIS A 325 183.69 44.44 -2.80
CA HIS A 325 184.22 43.27 -2.05
C HIS A 325 183.30 42.03 -2.16
N TYR A 326 183.86 40.92 -2.67
CA TYR A 326 183.54 39.48 -2.44
C TYR A 326 182.08 38.96 -2.56
N PHE A 327 181.76 38.11 -3.56
CA PHE A 327 181.95 36.61 -3.63
C PHE A 327 180.70 35.81 -3.11
N PRO A 328 180.48 34.52 -3.46
CA PRO A 328 179.32 34.13 -4.29
C PRO A 328 178.50 32.93 -3.71
N CYS A 329 177.79 32.19 -4.57
CA CYS A 329 177.07 30.91 -4.33
C CYS A 329 175.70 30.98 -3.60
N VAL A 330 174.71 30.07 -3.81
CA VAL A 330 174.37 29.15 -4.93
C VAL A 330 172.98 28.46 -4.69
N CYS A 331 172.24 28.06 -5.75
CA CYS A 331 171.21 26.96 -5.76
C CYS A 331 169.86 27.14 -4.98
N LEU A 332 168.75 26.37 -5.16
CA LEU A 332 168.30 25.27 -6.07
C LEU A 332 166.73 25.11 -6.04
N LYS A 333 166.09 24.61 -7.12
CA LYS A 333 165.06 23.49 -7.26
C LYS A 333 163.89 23.27 -6.22
N ASP A 334 162.74 22.59 -6.46
CA ASP A 334 162.12 21.85 -7.61
C ASP A 334 160.61 21.47 -7.39
N VAL A 335 159.93 20.82 -8.38
CA VAL A 335 158.81 19.81 -8.30
C VAL A 335 157.37 20.29 -7.88
N ALA A 336 156.29 20.25 -8.71
CA ALA A 336 155.41 19.15 -9.25
C ALA A 336 154.30 18.63 -8.25
N ARG A 337 153.14 18.00 -8.57
CA ARG A 337 152.45 17.44 -9.78
C ARG A 337 150.92 17.20 -9.48
N ALA A 338 150.06 16.89 -10.46
CA ALA A 338 148.64 16.42 -10.29
C ALA A 338 148.53 14.87 -10.04
N PRO A 339 147.37 14.26 -9.66
CA PRO A 339 146.21 13.84 -10.53
C PRO A 339 144.79 13.91 -9.85
N GLU A 340 143.60 13.93 -10.51
CA GLU A 340 142.72 12.98 -11.30
C GLU A 340 141.81 11.94 -10.55
N GLU A 341 140.71 11.53 -11.24
CA GLU A 341 139.76 10.38 -11.05
C GLU A 341 138.39 10.65 -10.31
N HIS A 342 137.17 10.54 -10.91
CA HIS A 342 136.34 9.40 -11.44
C HIS A 342 135.32 8.80 -10.40
N SER A 343 134.10 8.30 -10.69
CA SER A 343 133.25 8.13 -11.91
C SER A 343 131.74 7.81 -11.56
N GLN A 344 130.91 7.45 -12.58
CA GLN A 344 129.62 6.67 -12.59
C GLN A 344 128.30 7.35 -12.09
N ARG A 345 127.14 7.44 -12.77
CA ARG A 345 126.47 6.96 -14.03
C ARG A 345 125.40 5.82 -13.88
N ASN A 346 124.17 6.09 -14.38
CA ASN A 346 122.97 5.22 -14.62
C ASN A 346 122.09 4.87 -13.38
N ILE A 347 120.77 4.59 -13.42
CA ILE A 347 119.81 4.03 -14.42
C ILE A 347 118.42 4.75 -14.29
N GLN A 348 117.76 5.30 -15.34
CA GLN A 348 116.67 4.73 -16.18
C GLN A 348 115.36 4.32 -15.41
N LEU A 349 114.23 5.06 -15.45
CA LEU A 349 113.15 5.21 -16.46
C LEU A 349 112.01 4.15 -16.48
N LEU A 350 110.77 4.67 -16.41
CA LEU A 350 109.47 4.12 -16.86
C LEU A 350 108.90 2.83 -16.22
N HIS A 351 107.78 2.97 -15.49
CA HIS A 351 106.46 2.74 -16.11
C HIS A 351 105.33 3.53 -15.42
#